data_AF-A0A9D6I332-F1
#
_entry.id   AF-A0A9D6I332-F1
#
_cell.length_a   1.000
_cell.length_b   1.000
_cell.length_c   1.000
_cell.angle_alpha   90.00
_cell.angle_beta   90.00
_cell.angle_gamma   90.00
#
_symmetry.space_group_name_H-M   'P 1'
#
loop_
_entity.id
_entity.type
_entity.pdbx_description
1 polymer ?
#
loop_
_entity_poly.entity_id
_entity_poly.type
_entity_poly.pdbx_seq_one_letter_code
_entity_poly.pdbx_strand_id
1 'polypeptide(L)'
;MRTRQYPVVGAFLCLALAPAFPLSAQDPAKPSGTLSVTTGSAEARSAFWAGLDDIENIFVPRGARQLQRALSLDPNLGIARVAYGLFAPGLTGEQRDQEINRGVTDAANASTGELLLALAWRAR
;
A
#
# COMPACT_ATOMS: atom_id res chain seq x y z
N MET A 1 76.62 -27.85 -15.75
CA MET A 1 77.13 -26.51 -16.09
C MET A 1 76.13 -25.44 -15.60
N ARG A 2 76.61 -24.54 -14.73
CA ARG A 2 76.19 -23.13 -14.47
C ARG A 2 74.73 -22.76 -14.11
N THR A 3 74.50 -22.59 -12.80
CA THR A 3 74.00 -21.39 -12.06
C THR A 3 73.42 -20.16 -12.78
N ARG A 4 72.29 -19.62 -12.27
CA ARG A 4 72.04 -18.23 -11.76
C ARG A 4 70.52 -17.98 -11.59
N GLN A 5 69.97 -17.71 -10.39
CA GLN A 5 69.93 -16.46 -9.60
C GLN A 5 69.12 -15.29 -10.22
N TYR A 6 67.98 -14.95 -9.57
CA TYR A 6 67.08 -13.78 -9.69
C TYR A 6 67.79 -12.45 -9.35
N PRO A 7 67.33 -11.20 -9.72
CA PRO A 7 66.21 -10.48 -9.03
C PRO A 7 65.54 -9.29 -9.82
N VAL A 8 64.76 -8.46 -9.10
CA VAL A 8 64.38 -7.03 -9.34
C VAL A 8 63.06 -6.79 -10.11
N VAL A 9 61.94 -6.58 -9.41
CA VAL A 9 61.36 -5.27 -9.00
C VAL A 9 61.07 -4.34 -10.18
N GLY A 10 59.78 -4.13 -10.44
CA GLY A 10 59.27 -3.11 -11.35
C GLY A 10 57.87 -2.69 -10.91
N ALA A 11 57.80 -1.93 -9.82
CA ALA A 11 56.59 -1.24 -9.42
C ALA A 11 56.24 -0.17 -10.45
N PHE A 12 55.03 -0.19 -10.99
CA PHE A 12 54.40 1.01 -11.54
C PHE A 12 53.04 1.20 -10.89
N LEU A 13 53.08 2.05 -9.87
CA LEU A 13 51.99 2.68 -9.18
C LEU A 13 51.32 3.68 -10.14
N CYS A 14 50.12 3.39 -10.64
CA CYS A 14 49.25 4.39 -11.26
C CYS A 14 48.01 4.57 -10.39
N LEU A 15 48.16 5.55 -9.50
CA LEU A 15 47.12 6.16 -8.67
C LEU A 15 46.13 6.91 -9.57
N ALA A 16 44.97 6.32 -9.85
CA ALA A 16 43.82 7.03 -10.42
C ALA A 16 42.77 7.23 -9.34
N LEU A 17 42.88 8.36 -8.64
CA LEU A 17 41.93 8.83 -7.64
C LEU A 17 40.70 9.41 -8.36
N ALA A 18 39.71 8.57 -8.68
CA ALA A 18 38.40 9.04 -9.13
C ALA A 18 37.54 9.39 -7.90
N PRO A 19 36.86 10.55 -7.84
CA PRO A 19 35.91 10.81 -6.78
C PRO A 19 34.72 9.86 -6.94
N ALA A 20 34.58 8.91 -6.01
CA ALA A 20 33.39 8.10 -5.86
C ALA A 20 32.27 8.99 -5.32
N PHE A 21 31.60 9.73 -6.21
CA PHE A 21 30.27 10.24 -5.91
C PHE A 21 29.35 9.03 -5.79
N PRO A 22 28.70 8.78 -4.64
CA PRO A 22 27.57 7.88 -4.64
C PRO A 22 26.49 8.56 -5.48
N LEU A 23 26.34 8.11 -6.71
CA LEU A 23 25.05 8.17 -7.40
C LEU A 23 24.11 7.34 -6.51
N SER A 24 23.47 8.00 -5.54
CA SER A 24 22.18 7.55 -5.06
C SER A 24 21.28 7.57 -6.28
N ALA A 25 21.26 6.46 -7.00
CA ALA A 25 20.12 6.07 -7.79
C ALA A 25 18.95 6.08 -6.80
N GLN A 26 18.23 7.20 -6.75
CA GLN A 26 16.84 7.17 -6.34
C GLN A 26 16.20 6.27 -7.38
N ASP A 27 16.11 4.97 -7.10
CA ASP A 27 15.09 4.16 -7.72
C ASP A 27 13.79 4.92 -7.43
N PRO A 28 13.08 5.45 -8.43
CA PRO A 28 11.70 5.85 -8.19
C PRO A 28 11.06 4.56 -7.74
N ALA A 29 10.71 4.48 -6.45
CA ALA A 29 10.09 3.30 -5.89
C ALA A 29 9.00 2.88 -6.86
N LYS A 30 9.19 1.75 -7.55
CA LYS A 30 8.13 1.17 -8.37
C LYS A 30 6.93 1.15 -7.45
N PRO A 31 5.79 1.76 -7.82
CA PRO A 31 4.60 1.60 -7.00
C PRO A 31 4.39 0.08 -6.92
N SER A 32 4.59 -0.47 -5.72
CA SER A 32 4.10 -1.82 -5.44
C SER A 32 2.64 -1.78 -5.87
N GLY A 33 2.24 -2.66 -6.78
CA GLY A 33 0.86 -2.69 -7.32
C GLY A 33 -0.20 -3.00 -6.26
N THR A 34 0.18 -2.98 -4.98
CA THR A 34 -0.67 -3.20 -3.83
C THR A 34 -1.12 -1.85 -3.29
N LEU A 35 -2.44 -1.67 -3.17
CA LEU A 35 -3.02 -0.51 -2.54
C LEU A 35 -2.50 -0.39 -1.09
N SER A 36 -1.87 0.73 -0.75
CA SER A 36 -1.56 1.05 0.64
C SER A 36 -2.72 1.82 1.25
N VAL A 37 -3.38 1.22 2.24
CA VAL A 37 -4.53 1.83 2.91
C VAL A 37 -4.06 2.96 3.83
N THR A 38 -4.56 4.17 3.63
CA THR A 38 -4.20 5.39 4.39
C THR A 38 -4.97 5.41 5.70
N THR A 39 -4.32 4.99 6.77
CA THR A 39 -4.84 5.05 8.15
C THR A 39 -3.69 5.09 9.14
N GLY A 40 -3.90 5.78 10.26
CA GLY A 40 -2.98 5.79 11.40
C GLY A 40 -3.06 4.51 12.26
N SER A 41 -4.13 3.71 12.14
CA SER A 41 -4.31 2.48 12.93
C SER A 41 -3.92 1.24 12.13
N ALA A 42 -2.93 0.49 12.65
CA ALA A 42 -2.56 -0.80 12.08
C ALA A 42 -3.72 -1.81 12.18
N GLU A 43 -4.49 -1.74 13.25
CA GLU A 43 -5.67 -2.56 13.52
C GLU A 43 -6.80 -2.24 12.54
N ALA A 44 -7.04 -0.96 12.22
CA ALA A 44 -8.03 -0.56 11.22
C ALA A 44 -7.66 -1.11 9.84
N ARG A 45 -6.38 -1.00 9.47
CA ARG A 45 -5.85 -1.58 8.22
C ARG A 45 -6.03 -3.09 8.16
N SER A 46 -5.70 -3.79 9.25
CA SER A 46 -5.86 -5.24 9.34
C SER A 46 -7.34 -5.66 9.24
N ALA A 47 -8.23 -4.96 9.94
CA ALA A 47 -9.66 -5.22 9.88
C ALA A 47 -10.25 -4.97 8.48
N PHE A 48 -9.82 -3.91 7.80
CA PHE A 48 -10.23 -3.65 6.42
C PHE A 48 -9.86 -4.81 5.48
N TRP A 49 -8.60 -5.26 5.51
CA TRP A 49 -8.16 -6.36 4.66
C TRP A 49 -8.83 -7.70 4.99
N ALA A 50 -9.01 -7.99 6.28
CA ALA A 50 -9.77 -9.17 6.71
C ALA A 50 -11.22 -9.11 6.22
N GLY A 51 -11.82 -7.92 6.17
CA GLY A 51 -13.15 -7.71 5.63
C GLY A 51 -13.27 -8.03 4.15
N LEU A 52 -12.31 -7.55 3.34
CA LEU A 52 -12.28 -7.84 1.91
C LEU A 52 -12.01 -9.33 1.64
N ASP A 53 -11.08 -9.96 2.37
CA ASP A 53 -10.81 -11.39 2.26
C ASP A 53 -12.06 -12.24 2.58
N ASP A 54 -12.77 -11.92 3.67
CA ASP A 54 -14.03 -12.59 4.00
C ASP A 54 -15.09 -12.39 2.89
N ILE A 55 -15.20 -11.20 2.31
CA ILE A 55 -16.16 -10.92 1.22
C ILE A 55 -15.81 -11.67 -0.07
N GLU A 56 -14.54 -11.68 -0.46
CA GLU A 56 -14.05 -12.42 -1.64
C GLU A 56 -14.25 -13.93 -1.49
N ASN A 57 -14.20 -14.44 -0.26
CA ASN A 57 -14.52 -15.83 0.09
C ASN A 57 -16.00 -16.08 0.41
N ILE A 58 -16.91 -15.18 0.01
CA ILE A 58 -18.38 -15.33 0.11
C ILE A 58 -18.90 -15.28 1.57
N PHE A 59 -18.07 -14.94 2.55
CA PHE A 59 -18.45 -14.74 3.95
C PHE A 59 -18.91 -13.30 4.22
N VAL A 60 -19.83 -12.78 3.39
CA VAL A 60 -20.25 -11.36 3.37
C VAL A 60 -20.64 -10.80 4.76
N PRO A 61 -21.47 -11.47 5.59
CA PRO A 61 -21.83 -10.94 6.91
C PRO A 61 -20.63 -10.82 7.86
N ARG A 62 -19.63 -11.71 7.71
CA ARG A 62 -18.40 -11.67 8.52
C ARG A 62 -17.50 -10.54 8.05
N GLY A 63 -17.35 -10.38 6.73
CA GLY A 63 -16.57 -9.28 6.17
C GLY A 63 -17.16 -7.91 6.50
N ALA A 64 -18.48 -7.74 6.42
CA ALA A 64 -19.16 -6.51 6.84
C ALA A 64 -18.88 -6.13 8.30
N ARG A 65 -18.80 -7.10 9.22
CA ARG A 65 -18.41 -6.85 10.62
C ARG A 65 -16.96 -6.39 10.75
N GLN A 66 -16.05 -6.92 9.94
CA GLN A 66 -14.65 -6.46 9.94
C GLN A 66 -14.53 -5.04 9.37
N LEU A 67 -15.30 -4.71 8.33
CA LEU A 67 -15.36 -3.34 7.81
C LEU A 67 -15.94 -2.37 8.84
N GLN A 68 -17.00 -2.76 9.55
CA GLN A 68 -17.54 -1.98 10.66
C GLN A 68 -16.49 -1.79 11.77
N ARG A 69 -15.72 -2.82 12.09
CA ARG A 69 -14.59 -2.73 13.04
C ARG A 69 -13.54 -1.74 12.54
N ALA A 70 -13.16 -1.78 11.27
CA ALA A 70 -12.23 -0.83 10.68
C ALA A 70 -12.72 0.61 10.86
N LEU A 71 -14.01 0.87 10.61
CA LEU A 71 -14.63 2.18 10.79
C LEU A 71 -14.75 2.62 12.26
N SER A 72 -14.85 1.67 13.19
CA SER A 72 -14.82 2.01 14.62
C SER A 72 -13.43 2.42 15.10
N LEU A 73 -12.38 1.92 14.45
CA LEU A 73 -10.98 2.22 14.76
C LEU A 73 -10.49 3.48 14.02
N ASP A 74 -10.96 3.69 12.81
CA ASP A 74 -10.73 4.88 12.01
C ASP A 74 -12.02 5.31 11.29
N PRO A 75 -12.79 6.24 11.87
CA PRO A 75 -14.05 6.71 11.29
C PRO A 75 -13.92 7.41 9.94
N ASN A 76 -12.71 7.86 9.59
CA ASN A 76 -12.40 8.56 8.35
C ASN A 76 -11.76 7.63 7.31
N LEU A 77 -11.74 6.32 7.55
CA LEU A 77 -11.24 5.32 6.60
C LEU A 77 -12.22 5.16 5.42
N GLY A 78 -12.17 6.11 4.50
CA GLY A 78 -13.18 6.28 3.45
C GLY A 78 -13.38 5.03 2.59
N ILE A 79 -12.30 4.35 2.22
CA ILE A 79 -12.39 3.11 1.44
C ILE A 79 -13.10 1.97 2.19
N ALA A 80 -12.91 1.85 3.51
CA ALA A 80 -13.65 0.90 4.32
C ALA A 80 -15.13 1.25 4.40
N ARG A 81 -15.46 2.55 4.39
CA ARG A 81 -16.85 3.02 4.41
C ARG A 81 -17.59 2.73 3.11
N VAL A 82 -16.93 2.94 1.97
CA VAL A 82 -17.48 2.53 0.66
C VAL A 82 -17.74 1.03 0.62
N ALA A 83 -16.75 0.21 1.03
CA ALA A 83 -16.93 -1.23 1.10
C ALA A 83 -18.07 -1.63 2.05
N TYR A 84 -18.16 -0.99 3.22
CA TYR A 84 -19.25 -1.25 4.17
C TYR A 84 -20.61 -0.94 3.55
N GLY A 85 -20.78 0.21 2.89
CA GLY A 85 -22.02 0.54 2.19
C GLY A 85 -22.43 -0.51 1.15
N LEU A 86 -21.46 -1.06 0.41
CA LEU A 86 -21.72 -2.08 -0.62
C LEU A 86 -22.10 -3.45 -0.05
N PHE A 87 -21.51 -3.85 1.08
CA PHE A 87 -21.58 -5.24 1.56
C PHE A 87 -22.33 -5.40 2.89
N ALA A 88 -22.63 -4.33 3.62
CA ALA A 88 -23.35 -4.42 4.87
C ALA A 88 -24.80 -4.87 4.64
N PRO A 89 -25.25 -5.94 5.31
CA PRO A 89 -26.63 -6.39 5.21
C PRO A 89 -27.57 -5.40 5.91
N GLY A 90 -28.79 -5.27 5.39
CA GLY A 90 -29.86 -4.52 6.06
C GLY A 90 -29.85 -3.01 5.89
N LEU A 91 -28.88 -2.43 5.16
CA LEU A 91 -28.94 -1.03 4.77
C LEU A 91 -30.07 -0.80 3.74
N THR A 92 -30.86 0.24 3.95
CA THR A 92 -31.75 0.77 2.89
C THR A 92 -30.91 1.32 1.73
N GLY A 93 -31.54 1.55 0.57
CA GLY A 93 -30.85 2.19 -0.57
C GLY A 93 -30.26 3.55 -0.18
N GLU A 94 -31.01 4.37 0.54
CA GLU A 94 -30.56 5.68 1.00
C GLU A 94 -29.38 5.58 1.99
N GLN A 95 -29.43 4.65 2.95
CA GLN A 95 -28.34 4.46 3.91
C GLN A 95 -27.06 3.99 3.21
N ARG A 96 -27.20 3.10 2.23
CA ARG A 96 -26.09 2.64 1.38
C ARG A 96 -25.47 3.82 0.63
N ASP A 97 -26.28 4.66 -0.01
CA ASP A 97 -25.80 5.82 -0.74
C ASP A 97 -25.11 6.82 0.18
N GLN A 98 -25.63 7.02 1.39
CA GLN A 98 -25.00 7.87 2.41
C GLN A 98 -23.62 7.36 2.82
N GLU A 99 -23.47 6.06 3.10
CA GLU A 99 -22.18 5.47 3.46
C GLU A 99 -21.17 5.56 2.31
N ILE A 100 -21.59 5.23 1.08
CA ILE A 100 -20.71 5.27 -0.10
C ILE A 100 -20.28 6.72 -0.40
N ASN A 101 -21.22 7.66 -0.42
CA ASN A 101 -20.89 9.06 -0.71
C ASN A 101 -19.97 9.65 0.34
N ARG A 102 -20.26 9.41 1.63
CA ARG A 102 -19.36 9.80 2.72
C ARG A 102 -17.99 9.15 2.59
N GLY A 103 -17.94 7.86 2.26
CA GLY A 103 -16.69 7.13 2.06
C GLY A 103 -15.83 7.71 0.93
N VAL A 104 -16.45 8.13 -0.18
CA VAL A 104 -15.75 8.83 -1.26
C VAL A 104 -15.24 10.21 -0.80
N THR A 105 -16.03 10.95 -0.03
CA THR A 105 -15.59 12.24 0.55
C THR A 105 -14.39 12.06 1.47
N ASP A 106 -14.43 11.05 2.35
CA ASP A 106 -13.33 10.75 3.28
C ASP A 106 -12.07 10.30 2.52
N ALA A 107 -12.24 9.45 1.49
CA ALA A 107 -11.15 8.96 0.64
C ALA A 107 -10.49 10.06 -0.19
N ALA A 108 -11.14 11.22 -0.39
CA ALA A 108 -10.52 12.36 -1.06
C ALA A 108 -9.31 12.94 -0.30
N ASN A 109 -9.19 12.65 1.00
CA ASN A 109 -8.06 13.04 1.84
C ASN A 109 -7.01 11.90 1.99
N ALA A 110 -7.23 10.76 1.36
CA ALA A 110 -6.34 9.59 1.38
C ALA A 110 -5.37 9.61 0.18
N SER A 111 -4.79 8.45 -0.16
CA SER A 111 -3.99 8.34 -1.37
C SER A 111 -4.84 8.43 -2.65
N THR A 112 -4.25 8.89 -3.76
CA THR A 112 -4.94 8.91 -5.07
C THR A 112 -5.46 7.54 -5.47
N GLY A 113 -4.72 6.47 -5.16
CA GLY A 113 -5.13 5.10 -5.46
C GLY A 113 -6.40 4.68 -4.70
N GLU A 114 -6.51 5.05 -3.43
CA GLU A 114 -7.71 4.78 -2.63
C GLU A 114 -8.92 5.57 -3.12
N LEU A 115 -8.74 6.85 -3.47
CA LEU A 115 -9.82 7.64 -4.04
C LEU A 115 -10.33 7.03 -5.36
N LEU A 116 -9.41 6.64 -6.26
CA LEU A 116 -9.79 6.01 -7.53
C LEU A 116 -10.55 4.69 -7.31
N LEU A 117 -10.12 3.86 -6.36
CA LEU A 117 -10.81 2.63 -6.04
C LEU A 117 -12.19 2.87 -5.40
N ALA A 118 -12.29 3.83 -4.49
CA ALA A 118 -13.55 4.25 -3.88
C ALA A 118 -14.56 4.75 -4.94
N LEU A 119 -14.10 5.55 -5.90
CA LEU A 119 -14.91 6.02 -7.03
C LEU A 119 -15.36 4.87 -7.94
N ALA A 120 -14.45 3.92 -8.24
CA ALA A 120 -14.76 2.76 -9.06
C ALA A 120 -15.81 1.86 -8.39
N TRP A 121 -15.72 1.66 -7.09
CA TRP A 121 -16.69 0.90 -6.31
C TRP A 121 -18.05 1.58 -6.20
N ARG A 122 -18.10 2.91 -6.07
CA ARG A 122 -19.37 3.66 -6.10
C ARG A 122 -20.11 3.52 -7.43
N ALA A 123 -19.38 3.35 -8.54
CA ALA A 123 -19.97 3.29 -9.88
C ALA A 123 -20.58 1.93 -10.25
N ARG A 124 -20.54 0.94 -9.37
CA ARG A 124 -21.18 -0.38 -9.55
C ARG A 124 -22.65 -0.35 -9.19
#